data_AF-E3RTN1-F1
#
_entry.id   AF-E3RTN1-F1
#
_cell.length_a   1.000
_cell.length_b   1.000
_cell.length_c   1.000
_cell.angle_alpha   90.00
_cell.angle_beta   90.00
_cell.angle_gamma   90.00
#
_symmetry.space_group_name_H-M   'P 1'
#
loop_
_entity.id
_entity.type
_entity.pdbx_description
1 polymer ?
#
loop_
_entity_poly.entity_id
_entity_poly.type
_entity_poly.pdbx_seq_one_letter_code
_entity_poly.pdbx_strand_id
1 'polypeptide(L)' 'MTTRYRVEYALKTHRRDQLIEWIKGLLAVPFVLQSQPTAVFEPRADSVEHQANVAQRRYAENLRDVEEIINDHSKH' A
#
# COMPACT_ATOMS: atom_id res chain seq x y z
N MET A 1 7.68 -9.28 13.38
CA MET A 1 7.78 -8.81 11.99
C MET A 1 8.24 -9.94 11.11
N THR A 2 7.58 -10.16 9.96
CA THR A 2 8.00 -11.13 8.95
C THR A 2 9.08 -10.51 8.07
N THR A 3 10.13 -11.27 7.73
CA THR A 3 11.21 -10.75 6.88
C THR A 3 10.81 -10.79 5.40
N ARG A 4 11.41 -9.90 4.59
CA ARG A 4 11.26 -9.92 3.12
C ARG A 4 11.48 -11.31 2.52
N TYR A 5 12.54 -11.98 2.98
CA TYR A 5 12.84 -13.35 2.56
C TYR A 5 11.69 -14.34 2.81
N ARG A 6 11.09 -14.29 4.02
CA ARG A 6 9.97 -15.17 4.37
C ARG A 6 8.73 -14.89 3.51
N VAL A 7 8.48 -13.62 3.20
CA VAL A 7 7.38 -13.22 2.29
C VAL A 7 7.64 -13.74 0.87
N GLU A 8 8.82 -13.48 0.30
CA GLU A 8 9.17 -13.92 -1.06
C GLU A 8 9.15 -15.45 -1.20
N TYR A 9 9.60 -16.17 -0.16
CA TYR A 9 9.54 -17.63 -0.15
C TYR A 9 8.10 -18.14 -0.19
N ALA A 10 7.21 -17.60 0.64
CA ALA A 10 5.79 -17.98 0.67
C ALA A 10 5.09 -17.66 -0.66
N LEU A 11 5.46 -16.58 -1.33
CA LEU A 11 4.89 -16.19 -2.63
C LEU A 11 5.45 -16.99 -3.82
N LYS A 12 6.47 -17.83 -3.62
CA LYS A 12 7.16 -18.53 -4.71
C LYS A 12 6.24 -19.47 -5.50
N THR A 13 5.28 -20.11 -4.83
CA THR A 13 4.27 -20.99 -5.46
C THR A 13 3.19 -20.21 -6.21
N HIS A 14 3.04 -18.91 -5.93
CA HIS A 14 2.00 -18.03 -6.47
C HIS A 14 2.55 -17.00 -7.47
N ARG A 15 3.70 -17.28 -8.12
CA ARG A 15 4.39 -16.33 -9.03
C ARG A 15 3.56 -15.82 -10.22
N ARG A 16 2.40 -16.42 -10.51
CA ARG A 16 1.49 -16.03 -11.60
C ARG A 16 0.03 -15.91 -11.12
N ASP A 17 -0.15 -15.78 -9.81
CA ASP A 17 -1.47 -15.67 -9.21
C ASP A 17 -2.05 -14.28 -9.51
N GLN A 18 -3.15 -14.27 -10.27
CA GLN A 18 -3.77 -13.03 -10.75
C GLN A 18 -4.30 -12.17 -9.61
N LEU A 19 -4.79 -12.78 -8.53
CA LEU A 19 -5.27 -12.04 -7.36
C LEU A 19 -4.11 -11.35 -6.65
N ILE A 20 -2.99 -12.04 -6.47
CA ILE A 20 -1.80 -11.47 -5.84
C ILE A 20 -1.20 -10.34 -6.69
N GLU A 21 -1.11 -10.51 -8.01
CA GLU A 21 -0.64 -9.44 -8.90
C GLU A 21 -1.60 -8.24 -8.91
N TRP A 22 -2.91 -8.49 -8.88
CA TRP A 22 -3.91 -7.43 -8.75
C TRP A 22 -3.77 -6.66 -7.43
N ILE A 23 -3.61 -7.34 -6.29
CA ILE A 23 -3.37 -6.70 -4.98
C ILE A 23 -2.08 -5.88 -4.99
N LYS A 24 -0.98 -6.40 -5.57
CA LYS A 24 0.28 -5.64 -5.71
C LYS A 24 0.09 -4.37 -6.53
N GLY A 25 -0.66 -4.45 -7.64
CA GLY A 25 -1.01 -3.30 -8.47
C GLY A 25 -1.85 -2.27 -7.71
N LEU A 26 -2.86 -2.73 -6.96
CA LEU A 26 -3.71 -1.87 -6.15
C LEU A 26 -2.92 -1.17 -5.05
N LEU A 27 -1.95 -1.84 -4.43
CA LEU A 27 -1.09 -1.20 -3.43
C LEU A 27 -0.15 -0.17 -4.07
N ALA A 28 0.44 -0.45 -5.23
CA ALA A 28 1.39 0.47 -5.88
C ALA A 28 0.78 1.84 -6.22
N VAL A 29 -0.49 1.91 -6.63
CA VAL A 29 -1.12 3.14 -7.14
C VAL A 29 -1.34 4.22 -6.06
N PRO A 30 -1.95 3.94 -4.90
CA PRO A 30 -2.07 4.90 -3.80
C PRO A 30 -0.73 5.37 -3.27
N PHE A 31 0.29 4.48 -3.16
CA PHE A 31 1.64 4.89 -2.75
C PHE A 31 2.24 5.93 -3.70
N VAL A 32 1.95 5.84 -5.01
CA VAL A 32 2.44 6.79 -6.03
C VAL A 32 1.59 8.07 -6.09
N LEU A 33 0.26 7.96 -5.94
CA LEU A 33 -0.65 9.13 -6.04
C LEU A 33 -0.73 9.94 -4.73
N GLN A 34 -0.49 9.30 -3.59
CA GLN A 34 -0.59 9.92 -2.26
C GLN A 34 0.78 10.22 -1.66
N SER A 35 1.88 9.77 -2.27
CA SER A 35 3.18 10.40 -2.04
C SER A 35 3.03 11.85 -2.51
N GLN A 36 2.98 12.80 -1.57
CA GLN A 36 3.05 14.21 -1.94
C GLN A 36 4.21 14.40 -2.92
N PRO A 37 4.10 15.29 -3.92
CA PRO A 37 5.21 15.54 -4.81
C PRO A 37 6.40 16.00 -3.97
N THR A 38 7.40 15.12 -3.83
CA THR A 38 8.64 15.36 -3.07
C THR A 38 9.42 16.59 -3.57
N ALA A 39 8.96 17.23 -4.66
CA ALA A 39 9.64 18.29 -5.38
C ALA A 39 8.93 19.66 -5.39
N VAL A 40 7.74 19.83 -4.78
CA VAL A 40 7.15 21.18 -4.68
C VAL A 40 7.52 21.78 -3.32
N PHE A 41 8.64 22.52 -3.31
CA PHE A 41 9.03 23.35 -2.18
C PHE A 41 8.06 24.54 -2.09
N GLU A 42 6.93 24.35 -1.39
CA GLU A 42 6.02 25.44 -1.07
C GLU A 42 6.58 26.23 0.13
N PRO A 43 6.76 27.56 0.05
CA PRO A 43 7.23 28.37 1.17
C PRO A 43 6.32 28.34 2.41
N ARG A 44 5.10 27.81 2.26
CA ARG A 44 4.09 27.58 3.30
C ARG A 44 3.64 26.12 3.36
N ALA A 45 4.51 25.18 2.99
CA ALA A 45 4.18 23.76 3.05
C ALA A 45 3.88 23.35 4.51
N ASP A 46 2.91 22.45 4.66
CA ASP A 46 2.65 21.75 5.93
C ASP A 46 3.94 21.14 6.48
N SER A 47 4.06 21.03 7.81
CA SER A 47 5.23 20.41 8.41
C SER A 47 5.42 18.98 7.88
N VAL A 48 6.67 18.55 7.74
CA VAL A 48 7.01 17.17 7.35
C VAL A 48 6.28 16.14 8.22
N GLU A 49 6.12 16.44 9.50
CA GLU A 49 5.36 15.62 10.45
C GLU A 49 3.87 15.53 10.09
N HIS A 50 3.23 16.64 9.71
CA HIS A 50 1.84 16.63 9.25
C HIS A 50 1.69 15.78 7.98
N GLN A 51 2.60 15.95 7.01
CA GLN A 51 2.59 15.19 5.77
C GLN A 51 2.78 13.68 6.01
N ALA A 52 3.70 13.31 6.92
CA ALA A 52 3.92 11.92 7.32
C ALA A 52 2.67 11.32 7.98
N ASN A 53 2.02 12.05 8.89
CA ASN A 53 0.78 11.62 9.54
C ASN A 53 -0.36 11.40 8.53
N VAL A 54 -0.52 12.32 7.57
CA VAL A 54 -1.52 12.19 6.49
C VAL A 54 -1.24 10.97 5.62
N ALA A 55 0.02 10.75 5.21
CA ALA A 55 0.41 9.59 4.43
C ALA A 55 0.15 8.29 5.18
N GLN A 56 0.54 8.21 6.46
CA GLN A 56 0.30 7.04 7.30
C GLN A 56 -1.18 6.71 7.41
N ARG A 57 -2.03 7.72 7.66
CA ARG A 57 -3.49 7.53 7.73
C ARG A 57 -4.05 6.97 6.43
N ARG A 58 -3.68 7.56 5.29
CA ARG A 58 -4.15 7.11 3.97
C ARG A 58 -3.71 5.67 3.67
N TYR A 59 -2.48 5.30 4.03
CA TYR A 59 -2.02 3.92 3.89
C TYR A 59 -2.82 2.95 4.74
N ALA A 60 -3.17 3.32 5.98
CA ALA A 60 -4.00 2.49 6.83
C ALA A 60 -5.41 2.29 6.22
N GLU A 61 -6.00 3.35 5.65
CA GLU A 61 -7.29 3.29 4.96
C GLU A 61 -7.22 2.35 3.74
N ASN A 62 -6.25 2.52 2.83
CA ASN A 62 -6.10 1.64 1.66
C ASN A 62 -5.88 0.17 2.05
N LEU A 63 -5.06 -0.10 3.07
CA LEU A 63 -4.80 -1.46 3.55
C LEU A 63 -6.06 -2.11 4.13
N ARG A 64 -6.89 -1.33 4.82
CA ARG A 64 -8.17 -1.79 5.35
C ARG A 64 -9.16 -2.12 4.22
N ASP A 65 -9.23 -1.29 3.19
CA ASP A 65 -10.10 -1.53 2.04
C ASP A 65 -9.67 -2.80 1.28
N VAL A 66 -8.36 -3.01 1.10
CA VAL A 66 -7.80 -4.26 0.54
C VAL A 66 -8.20 -5.47 1.37
N GLU A 67 -8.07 -5.38 2.70
CA GLU A 67 -8.43 -6.46 3.61
C GLU A 67 -9.92 -6.81 3.51
N GLU A 68 -10.80 -5.81 3.41
CA GLU A 68 -12.24 -6.02 3.21
C GLU A 68 -12.53 -6.76 1.90
N ILE A 69 -11.89 -6.36 0.79
CA ILE A 69 -12.07 -7.02 -0.51
C ILE A 69 -11.57 -8.48 -0.47
N ILE A 70 -10.43 -8.75 0.17
CA ILE A 70 -9.91 -10.12 0.33
C ILE A 70 -10.87 -10.97 1.16
N ASN A 71 -11.41 -10.41 2.24
CA ASN A 71 -12.36 -11.10 3.11
C ASN A 71 -13.69 -11.39 2.39
N ASP A 72 -14.15 -10.49 1.51
CA ASP A 72 -15.33 -10.72 0.69
C ASP A 72 -15.10 -11.86 -0.32
N HIS A 73 -13.96 -11.82 -1.04
CA HIS A 73 -13.57 -12.86 -2.00
C HIS A 73 -13.42 -14.24 -1.34
N SER A 74 -12.92 -14.31 -0.10
CA SER A 74 -12.70 -15.58 0.61
C SER A 74 -13.99 -16.24 1.11
N LYS A 75 -15.12 -15.51 1.12
CA LYS A 75 -16.43 -16.03 1.57
C LYS A 75 -17.23 -16.70 0.44
N HIS A 76 -16.81 -16.57 -0.82
CA HIS A 76 -17.45 -17.14 -2.00
C HIS A 76 -16.62 -18.31 -2.55
#